data_AF-A0A259D8F6-F1
#
_entry.id   AF-A0A259D8F6-F1
#
_cell.length_a   1.000
_cell.length_b   1.000
_cell.length_c   1.000
_cell.angle_alpha   90.00
_cell.angle_beta   90.00
_cell.angle_gamma   90.00
#
_symmetry.space_group_name_H-M   'P 1'
#
loop_
_entity.id
_entity.type
_entity.pdbx_description
1 polymer ?
#
loop_
_entity_poly.entity_id
_entity_poly.type
_entity_poly.pdbx_seq_one_letter_code
_entity_poly.pdbx_strand_id
1 'polypeptide(L)'
;MPFPGTTGPLNAITDVPGVAVGFCTLTDPARQMRTGVTAILPRPGNVPMPVWAGQYSLNGNAEMTGTHWIHDAGYFVGPICITNTHGVGAVHSGATRWMIDTYVDYFQKHHAWAMPVVAETYDGVLNDINAMHVQPKHAITALNAASTGPVAEGSTGGGNGMICYEFKGGTGTSSRQIEIGGQSYTVAALVQANYGIRPWLTILGRPVGQLIPEDSLHATEMGLIIVIVATDAPLSGLSLRQVAKRAAIGIGRGGTPGGNNSGDIFMAFSTANAGSVP
;
A
#
# COMPACT_ATOMS: atom_id res chain seq x y z
N MET A 1 -5.83 9.26 -20.39
CA MET A 1 -7.22 9.48 -19.94
C MET A 1 -7.31 10.83 -19.24
N PRO A 2 -8.38 11.63 -19.42
CA PRO A 2 -8.48 12.98 -18.87
C PRO A 2 -8.84 12.99 -17.38
N PHE A 3 -7.94 12.51 -16.51
CA PHE A 3 -8.11 12.66 -15.06
C PHE A 3 -7.86 14.11 -14.64
N PRO A 4 -8.63 14.66 -13.67
CA PRO A 4 -8.40 16.01 -13.18
C PRO A 4 -7.12 16.13 -12.36
N GLY A 5 -6.60 17.36 -12.30
CA GLY A 5 -5.40 17.74 -11.55
C GLY A 5 -4.09 17.53 -12.32
N THR A 6 -3.03 18.20 -11.85
CA THR A 6 -1.68 18.10 -12.42
C THR A 6 -0.91 17.01 -11.68
N THR A 7 -0.26 16.09 -12.39
CA THR A 7 0.56 15.05 -11.77
C THR A 7 1.95 15.58 -11.40
N GLY A 8 2.66 14.85 -10.52
CA GLY A 8 4.12 14.94 -10.49
C GLY A 8 4.75 14.35 -11.77
N PRO A 9 6.08 14.47 -11.93
CA PRO A 9 6.78 14.02 -13.13
C PRO A 9 6.68 12.52 -13.40
N LEU A 10 6.56 11.69 -12.37
CA LEU A 10 6.47 10.23 -12.50
C LEU A 10 5.01 9.75 -12.46
N ASN A 11 4.08 10.60 -12.02
CA ASN A 11 2.72 10.22 -11.67
C ASN A 11 2.72 9.00 -10.74
N ALA A 12 3.53 9.03 -9.68
CA ALA A 12 3.75 7.89 -8.79
C ALA A 12 3.95 8.33 -7.34
N ILE A 13 3.83 7.39 -6.39
CA ILE A 13 4.03 7.66 -4.95
C ILE A 13 5.45 8.21 -4.65
N THR A 14 6.42 7.85 -5.48
CA THR A 14 7.81 8.31 -5.43
C THR A 14 8.02 9.74 -5.92
N ASP A 15 6.98 10.43 -6.42
CA ASP A 15 7.02 11.89 -6.62
C ASP A 15 7.08 12.64 -5.28
N VAL A 16 6.67 12.01 -4.17
CA VAL A 16 6.88 12.57 -2.83
C VAL A 16 8.37 12.39 -2.48
N PRO A 17 9.12 13.47 -2.24
CA PRO A 17 10.57 13.40 -2.06
C PRO A 17 10.99 12.43 -0.96
N GLY A 18 11.96 11.57 -1.29
CA GLY A 18 12.53 10.58 -0.37
C GLY A 18 11.78 9.25 -0.30
N VAL A 19 10.53 9.17 -0.76
CA VAL A 19 9.78 7.91 -0.77
C VAL A 19 10.40 6.95 -1.80
N ALA A 20 10.69 5.72 -1.37
CA ALA A 20 11.19 4.66 -2.24
C ALA A 20 10.24 3.45 -2.23
N VAL A 21 10.14 2.76 -3.37
CA VAL A 21 9.32 1.55 -3.54
C VAL A 21 10.17 0.42 -4.07
N GLY A 22 9.98 -0.78 -3.52
CA GLY A 22 10.67 -1.99 -3.94
C GLY A 22 9.72 -3.18 -4.01
N PHE A 23 10.11 -4.20 -4.78
CA PHE A 23 9.25 -5.34 -5.07
C PHE A 23 10.01 -6.66 -4.99
N CYS A 24 9.31 -7.70 -4.56
CA CYS A 24 9.68 -9.10 -4.78
C CYS A 24 8.46 -9.79 -5.42
N THR A 25 8.52 -10.06 -6.72
CA THR A 25 7.42 -10.71 -7.46
C THR A 25 7.72 -12.20 -7.61
N LEU A 26 6.78 -13.05 -7.20
CA LEU A 26 6.92 -14.51 -7.20
C LEU A 26 5.92 -15.14 -8.17
N THR A 27 6.43 -15.72 -9.25
CA THR A 27 5.60 -16.39 -10.27
C THR A 27 6.20 -17.74 -10.63
N ASP A 28 5.43 -18.80 -10.41
CA ASP A 28 5.75 -20.17 -10.86
C ASP A 28 4.43 -20.92 -11.13
N PRO A 29 4.02 -21.05 -12.40
CA PRO A 29 2.79 -21.74 -12.77
C PRO A 29 2.73 -23.21 -12.33
N ALA A 30 3.88 -23.90 -12.28
CA ALA A 30 3.93 -25.31 -11.88
C ALA A 30 3.57 -25.50 -10.39
N ARG A 31 3.69 -24.44 -9.60
CA ARG A 31 3.37 -24.42 -8.16
C ARG A 31 2.08 -23.64 -7.86
N GLN A 32 1.36 -23.18 -8.89
CA GLN A 32 0.28 -22.21 -8.75
C GLN A 32 0.71 -20.98 -7.93
N MET A 33 1.97 -20.54 -8.09
CA MET A 33 2.52 -19.40 -7.35
C MET A 33 2.33 -18.12 -8.16
N ARG A 34 1.57 -17.17 -7.62
CA ARG A 34 1.40 -15.84 -8.20
C ARG A 34 1.18 -14.81 -7.09
N THR A 35 2.25 -14.50 -6.38
CA THR A 35 2.20 -13.63 -5.20
C THR A 35 3.45 -12.76 -5.14
N GLY A 36 3.72 -12.11 -4.01
CA GLY A 36 4.90 -11.29 -3.81
C GLY A 36 4.79 -10.33 -2.64
N VAL A 37 5.76 -9.42 -2.56
CA VAL A 37 5.81 -8.36 -1.55
C VAL A 37 6.11 -7.03 -2.23
N THR A 38 5.35 -6.01 -1.87
CA THR A 38 5.63 -4.60 -2.18
C THR A 38 6.13 -3.93 -0.90
N ALA A 39 7.25 -3.22 -0.97
CA ALA A 39 7.81 -2.46 0.14
C ALA A 39 7.82 -0.97 -0.19
N ILE A 40 7.43 -0.14 0.77
CA ILE A 40 7.45 1.32 0.69
C ILE A 40 8.30 1.82 1.87
N LEU A 41 9.35 2.57 1.56
CA LEU A 41 10.19 3.25 2.54
C LEU A 41 9.88 4.74 2.52
N PRO A 42 9.23 5.28 3.57
CA PRO A 42 9.00 6.73 3.68
C PRO A 42 10.30 7.53 3.76
N ARG A 43 11.32 6.96 4.42
CA ARG A 43 12.65 7.54 4.63
C ARG A 43 13.72 6.45 4.54
N PRO A 44 14.28 6.17 3.36
CA PRO A 44 15.43 5.28 3.20
C PRO A 44 16.65 5.80 3.99
N GLY A 45 17.48 4.88 4.49
CA GLY A 45 18.67 5.20 5.27
C GLY A 45 18.90 4.19 6.39
N ASN A 46 19.96 4.39 7.17
CA ASN A 46 20.38 3.53 8.27
C ASN A 46 20.09 4.12 9.66
N VAL A 47 19.38 5.26 9.72
CA VAL A 47 18.91 5.87 10.97
C VAL A 47 17.38 5.85 10.96
N PRO A 48 16.73 5.28 11.99
CA PRO A 48 15.28 5.27 12.06
C PRO A 48 14.77 6.69 12.27
N MET A 49 13.91 7.14 11.37
CA MET A 49 13.27 8.45 11.43
C MET A 49 11.75 8.27 11.33
N PRO A 50 10.96 8.73 12.30
CA PRO A 50 9.51 8.61 12.24
C PRO A 50 8.92 9.43 11.08
N VAL A 51 7.74 9.00 10.65
CA VAL A 51 6.83 9.79 9.83
C VAL A 51 5.48 9.88 10.50
N TRP A 52 4.91 11.08 10.55
CA TRP A 52 3.52 11.24 10.97
C TRP A 52 2.62 10.44 10.03
N ALA A 53 1.62 9.79 10.60
CA ALA A 53 0.71 8.91 9.88
C ALA A 53 -0.69 8.90 10.51
N GLY A 54 -1.66 8.45 9.72
CA GLY A 54 -3.00 8.17 10.19
C GLY A 54 -3.64 7.07 9.36
N GLN A 55 -4.44 6.22 10.00
CA GLN A 55 -5.08 5.07 9.39
C GLN A 55 -6.61 5.19 9.47
N TYR A 56 -7.30 4.70 8.43
CA TYR A 56 -8.75 4.58 8.40
C TYR A 56 -9.16 3.27 7.76
N SER A 57 -10.06 2.55 8.43
CA SER A 57 -10.74 1.37 7.88
C SER A 57 -12.15 1.78 7.49
N LEU A 58 -12.47 1.63 6.21
CA LEU A 58 -13.84 1.73 5.72
C LEU A 58 -14.60 0.44 6.03
N ASN A 59 -13.94 -0.70 5.82
CA ASN A 59 -14.37 -2.02 6.26
C ASN A 59 -13.13 -2.81 6.73
N GLY A 60 -13.26 -3.49 7.87
CA GLY A 60 -12.16 -4.07 8.63
C GLY A 60 -11.89 -5.55 8.35
N ASN A 61 -12.47 -6.12 7.30
CA ASN A 61 -12.21 -7.52 6.92
C ASN A 61 -10.82 -7.71 6.27
N ALA A 62 -9.77 -7.11 6.83
CA ALA A 62 -8.38 -7.14 6.36
C ALA A 62 -7.42 -6.97 7.54
N GLU A 63 -6.13 -7.24 7.30
CA GLU A 63 -5.07 -7.03 8.27
C GLU A 63 -4.16 -5.83 7.90
N MET A 64 -3.77 -5.05 8.91
CA MET A 64 -2.73 -4.02 8.82
C MET A 64 -2.07 -3.82 10.18
N THR A 65 -0.87 -4.38 10.33
CA THR A 65 -0.10 -4.34 11.57
C THR A 65 0.46 -2.95 11.86
N GLY A 66 0.90 -2.71 13.10
CA GLY A 66 1.54 -1.45 13.52
C GLY A 66 0.58 -0.27 13.69
N THR A 67 -0.73 -0.46 13.43
CA THR A 67 -1.72 0.63 13.45
C THR A 67 -2.07 1.11 14.85
N HIS A 68 -1.94 0.27 15.89
CA HIS A 68 -2.22 0.68 17.27
C HIS A 68 -1.38 1.90 17.69
N TRP A 69 -0.06 1.86 17.48
CA TRP A 69 0.81 2.99 17.81
C TRP A 69 0.57 4.21 16.91
N ILE A 70 0.17 3.99 15.65
CA ILE A 70 -0.21 5.07 14.75
C ILE A 70 -1.47 5.79 15.26
N HIS A 71 -2.44 5.08 15.83
CA HIS A 71 -3.64 5.70 16.41
C HIS A 71 -3.32 6.49 17.68
N ASP A 72 -2.45 5.96 18.53
CA ASP A 72 -2.15 6.58 19.83
C ASP A 72 -1.13 7.71 19.74
N ALA A 73 -0.03 7.48 19.00
CA ALA A 73 1.09 8.41 18.92
C ALA A 73 1.16 9.20 17.60
N GLY A 74 0.40 8.79 16.58
CA GLY A 74 0.32 9.51 15.31
C GLY A 74 1.49 9.28 14.35
N TYR A 75 2.41 8.36 14.62
CA TYR A 75 3.56 8.08 13.75
C TYR A 75 3.91 6.59 13.71
N PHE A 76 4.72 6.21 12.71
CA PHE A 76 5.44 4.93 12.69
C PHE A 76 6.89 5.12 12.24
N VAL A 77 7.69 4.06 12.41
CA VAL A 77 9.11 4.01 12.05
C VAL A 77 9.35 2.80 11.16
N GLY A 78 10.16 2.98 10.12
CA GLY A 78 10.54 1.90 9.21
C GLY A 78 9.59 1.75 8.02
N PRO A 79 9.43 0.53 7.49
CA PRO A 79 8.73 0.29 6.22
C PRO A 79 7.23 0.10 6.37
N ILE A 80 6.55 0.28 5.25
CA ILE A 80 5.24 -0.33 4.97
C ILE A 80 5.47 -1.47 3.98
N CYS A 81 4.97 -2.67 4.28
CA CYS A 81 4.97 -3.80 3.35
C CYS A 81 3.54 -4.22 3.02
N ILE A 82 3.30 -4.60 1.78
CA ILE A 82 2.00 -5.10 1.30
C ILE A 82 2.22 -6.46 0.62
N THR A 83 1.45 -7.47 1.00
CA THR A 83 1.59 -8.86 0.55
C THR A 83 0.21 -9.53 0.45
N ASN A 84 0.15 -10.86 0.43
CA ASN A 84 -1.10 -11.60 0.57
C ASN A 84 -1.48 -11.93 2.02
N THR A 85 -2.74 -12.30 2.23
CA THR A 85 -3.33 -12.50 3.56
C THR A 85 -2.54 -13.46 4.45
N HIS A 86 -2.17 -14.64 3.94
CA HIS A 86 -1.39 -15.62 4.73
C HIS A 86 0.11 -15.31 4.80
N GLY A 87 0.59 -14.35 4.01
CA GLY A 87 1.97 -13.88 4.00
C GLY A 87 2.29 -12.84 5.08
N VAL A 88 1.28 -12.24 5.74
CA VAL A 88 1.48 -11.16 6.73
C VAL A 88 2.51 -11.54 7.79
N GLY A 89 2.39 -12.72 8.40
CA GLY A 89 3.33 -13.17 9.44
C GLY A 89 4.77 -13.27 8.93
N ALA A 90 4.97 -13.88 7.75
CA ALA A 90 6.29 -14.03 7.15
C ALA A 90 6.91 -12.67 6.81
N VAL A 91 6.12 -11.76 6.24
CA VAL A 91 6.57 -10.41 5.88
C VAL A 91 6.88 -9.58 7.12
N HIS A 92 6.07 -9.70 8.18
CA HIS A 92 6.34 -9.05 9.46
C HIS A 92 7.69 -9.52 10.04
N SER A 93 7.95 -10.83 10.10
CA SER A 93 9.25 -11.34 10.55
C SER A 93 10.41 -10.81 9.71
N GLY A 94 10.26 -10.78 8.37
CA GLY A 94 11.29 -10.26 7.47
C GLY A 94 11.54 -8.77 7.62
N ALA A 95 10.48 -7.96 7.74
CA ALA A 95 10.58 -6.52 7.95
C ALA A 95 11.17 -6.17 9.32
N THR A 96 10.78 -6.89 10.40
CA THR A 96 11.41 -6.76 11.72
C THR A 96 12.91 -7.05 11.65
N ARG A 97 13.33 -8.14 10.99
CA ARG A 97 14.74 -8.46 10.81
C ARG A 97 15.47 -7.36 10.04
N TRP A 98 14.89 -6.90 8.93
CA TRP A 98 15.45 -5.83 8.12
C TRP A 98 15.64 -4.53 8.91
N MET A 99 14.67 -4.15 9.75
CA MET A 99 14.78 -2.95 10.61
C MET A 99 15.92 -3.07 11.61
N ILE A 100 16.06 -4.24 12.25
CA ILE A 100 17.14 -4.49 13.22
C ILE A 100 18.51 -4.39 12.53
N ASP A 101 18.65 -4.94 11.32
CA ASP A 101 19.90 -4.91 10.56
C ASP A 101 20.22 -3.52 10.01
N THR A 102 19.21 -2.83 9.48
CA THR A 102 19.38 -1.53 8.84
C THR A 102 19.64 -0.43 9.86
N TYR A 103 18.98 -0.52 11.01
CA TYR A 103 19.10 0.42 12.13
C TYR A 103 19.95 -0.15 13.27
N VAL A 104 20.99 -0.92 12.94
CA VAL A 104 21.79 -1.70 13.90
C VAL A 104 22.30 -0.86 15.07
N ASP A 105 22.83 0.32 14.78
CA ASP A 105 23.33 1.26 15.80
C ASP A 105 22.24 1.66 16.79
N TYR A 106 21.01 1.88 16.31
CA TYR A 106 19.89 2.28 17.15
C TYR A 106 19.43 1.12 18.04
N PHE A 107 19.25 -0.08 17.49
CA PHE A 107 18.83 -1.26 18.25
C PHE A 107 19.89 -1.77 19.24
N GLN A 108 21.17 -1.49 19.01
CA GLN A 108 22.23 -1.86 19.95
C GLN A 108 22.38 -0.83 21.10
N LYS A 109 22.16 0.46 20.82
CA LYS A 109 22.40 1.55 21.79
C LYS A 109 21.17 1.91 22.62
N HIS A 110 19.97 1.57 22.15
CA HIS A 110 18.70 1.94 22.79
C HIS A 110 17.84 0.70 23.09
N HIS A 111 16.99 0.80 24.12
CA HIS A 111 15.95 -0.19 24.37
C HIS A 111 14.79 0.03 23.38
N ALA A 112 14.85 -0.64 22.23
CA ALA A 112 13.95 -0.42 21.10
C ALA A 112 13.24 -1.70 20.65
N TRP A 113 12.07 -1.55 20.03
CA TRP A 113 11.28 -2.64 19.44
C TRP A 113 10.83 -2.28 18.02
N ALA A 114 10.92 -3.25 17.11
CA ALA A 114 10.57 -3.08 15.70
C ALA A 114 9.09 -3.42 15.47
N MET A 115 8.28 -2.43 15.10
CA MET A 115 6.84 -2.59 14.78
C MET A 115 6.57 -2.16 13.32
N PRO A 116 6.97 -2.98 12.33
CA PRO A 116 6.71 -2.65 10.93
C PRO A 116 5.21 -2.62 10.62
N VAL A 117 4.84 -1.84 9.62
CA VAL A 117 3.48 -1.85 9.07
C VAL A 117 3.43 -2.90 7.97
N VAL A 118 2.58 -3.91 8.13
CA VAL A 118 2.35 -4.96 7.13
C VAL A 118 0.87 -5.08 6.86
N ALA A 119 0.48 -4.90 5.60
CA ALA A 119 -0.90 -4.97 5.15
C ALA A 119 -1.05 -6.04 4.05
N GLU A 120 -2.29 -6.37 3.71
CA GLU A 120 -2.55 -7.46 2.76
C GLU A 120 -3.80 -7.28 1.91
N THR A 121 -3.84 -8.06 0.82
CA THR A 121 -5.08 -8.43 0.13
C THR A 121 -5.03 -9.92 -0.25
N TYR A 122 -6.16 -10.55 -0.55
CA TYR A 122 -6.24 -12.01 -0.77
C TYR A 122 -6.03 -12.42 -2.24
N ASP A 123 -4.98 -13.18 -2.53
CA ASP A 123 -4.67 -13.67 -3.89
C ASP A 123 -5.06 -15.13 -4.17
N GLY A 124 -5.82 -15.78 -3.28
CA GLY A 124 -6.11 -17.21 -3.33
C GLY A 124 -6.86 -17.72 -4.58
N VAL A 125 -7.35 -16.83 -5.44
CA VAL A 125 -7.94 -17.19 -6.74
C VAL A 125 -6.86 -17.53 -7.79
N LEU A 126 -5.75 -16.78 -7.82
CA LEU A 126 -4.67 -16.95 -8.80
C LEU A 126 -3.40 -17.57 -8.20
N ASN A 127 -3.35 -17.70 -6.87
CA ASN A 127 -2.22 -18.18 -6.11
C ASN A 127 -2.65 -19.30 -5.15
N ASP A 128 -1.82 -20.33 -4.98
CA ASP A 128 -1.96 -21.25 -3.85
C ASP A 128 -1.54 -20.54 -2.55
N ILE A 129 -2.49 -19.79 -1.99
CA ILE A 129 -2.26 -18.98 -0.78
C ILE A 129 -1.94 -19.86 0.44
N ASN A 130 -2.45 -21.09 0.47
CA ASN A 130 -2.26 -22.04 1.57
C ASN A 130 -0.87 -22.70 1.53
N ALA A 131 -0.21 -22.73 0.38
CA ALA A 131 1.18 -23.15 0.28
C ALA A 131 2.18 -22.12 0.85
N MET A 132 1.70 -20.95 1.31
CA MET A 132 2.48 -19.93 2.03
C MET A 132 3.84 -19.63 1.38
N HIS A 133 3.81 -19.38 0.07
CA HIS A 133 5.02 -19.16 -0.73
C HIS A 133 5.83 -17.93 -0.31
N VAL A 134 5.18 -16.93 0.29
CA VAL A 134 5.85 -15.77 0.86
C VAL A 134 6.64 -16.18 2.11
N GLN A 135 7.90 -15.77 2.16
CA GLN A 135 8.87 -16.13 3.21
C GLN A 135 9.55 -14.85 3.69
N PRO A 136 10.10 -14.80 4.92
CA PRO A 136 10.72 -13.58 5.47
C PRO A 136 11.77 -12.94 4.55
N LYS A 137 12.56 -13.77 3.85
CA LYS A 137 13.56 -13.30 2.88
C LYS A 137 12.97 -12.48 1.73
N HIS A 138 11.72 -12.76 1.31
CA HIS A 138 11.07 -12.04 0.21
C HIS A 138 10.74 -10.59 0.61
N ALA A 139 10.40 -10.35 1.88
CA ALA A 139 10.26 -9.00 2.40
C ALA A 139 11.60 -8.24 2.41
N ILE A 140 12.67 -8.90 2.87
CA ILE A 140 14.03 -8.33 2.85
C ILE A 140 14.46 -8.01 1.41
N THR A 141 14.19 -8.90 0.45
CA THR A 141 14.46 -8.65 -0.97
C THR A 141 13.71 -7.43 -1.48
N ALA A 142 12.41 -7.30 -1.19
CA ALA A 142 11.63 -6.13 -1.60
C ALA A 142 12.15 -4.83 -0.96
N LEU A 143 12.50 -4.86 0.33
CA LEU A 143 13.04 -3.71 1.07
C LEU A 143 14.40 -3.26 0.54
N ASN A 144 15.29 -4.21 0.23
CA ASN A 144 16.62 -3.90 -0.33
C ASN A 144 16.55 -3.44 -1.79
N ALA A 145 15.49 -3.81 -2.52
CA ALA A 145 15.25 -3.35 -3.89
C ALA A 145 14.56 -1.98 -3.96
N ALA A 146 14.19 -1.38 -2.82
CA ALA A 146 13.45 -0.14 -2.79
C ALA A 146 14.29 1.03 -3.35
N SER A 147 13.73 1.74 -4.33
CA SER A 147 14.36 2.89 -4.97
C SER A 147 13.36 4.01 -5.24
N THR A 148 13.88 5.23 -5.43
CA THR A 148 13.11 6.36 -5.97
C THR A 148 13.00 6.23 -7.50
N GLY A 149 12.17 7.07 -8.13
CA GLY A 149 11.97 7.03 -9.58
C GLY A 149 10.71 6.27 -10.00
N PRO A 150 10.59 5.87 -11.28
CA PRO A 150 9.40 5.19 -11.79
C PRO A 150 9.04 3.93 -10.99
N VAL A 151 7.75 3.73 -10.73
CA VAL A 151 7.24 2.58 -9.97
C VAL A 151 6.61 1.58 -10.92
N ALA A 152 6.97 0.31 -10.80
CA ALA A 152 6.33 -0.75 -11.58
C ALA A 152 4.88 -0.97 -11.11
N GLU A 153 3.96 -1.12 -12.05
CA GLU A 153 2.52 -1.30 -11.82
C GLU A 153 2.01 -2.61 -12.44
N GLY A 154 0.77 -2.99 -12.10
CA GLY A 154 0.10 -4.19 -12.56
C GLY A 154 0.45 -5.41 -11.72
N SER A 155 0.88 -6.49 -12.38
CA SER A 155 1.15 -7.78 -11.72
C SER A 155 2.54 -7.81 -11.07
N THR A 156 2.76 -6.94 -10.08
CA THR A 156 4.07 -6.72 -9.45
C THR A 156 3.97 -6.75 -7.93
N GLY A 157 5.01 -7.26 -7.26
CA GLY A 157 5.06 -7.35 -5.80
C GLY A 157 3.85 -8.05 -5.21
N GLY A 158 3.29 -7.49 -4.14
CA GLY A 158 2.05 -8.01 -3.53
C GLY A 158 0.84 -7.97 -4.47
N GLY A 159 0.84 -7.12 -5.50
CA GLY A 159 -0.22 -7.04 -6.50
C GLY A 159 -0.26 -8.18 -7.52
N ASN A 160 0.73 -9.08 -7.53
CA ASN A 160 0.93 -10.07 -8.59
C ASN A 160 -0.31 -10.96 -8.86
N GLY A 161 -0.91 -11.49 -7.79
CA GLY A 161 -2.06 -12.41 -7.85
C GLY A 161 -3.44 -11.76 -7.77
N MET A 162 -3.52 -10.43 -7.77
CA MET A 162 -4.76 -9.73 -7.42
C MET A 162 -5.73 -9.59 -8.60
N ILE A 163 -7.04 -9.51 -8.30
CA ILE A 163 -8.16 -9.36 -9.23
C ILE A 163 -8.99 -8.16 -8.79
N CYS A 164 -9.25 -7.22 -9.71
CA CYS A 164 -10.00 -5.99 -9.42
C CYS A 164 -11.11 -5.82 -10.44
N TYR A 165 -12.36 -5.68 -9.98
CA TYR A 165 -13.56 -5.66 -10.83
C TYR A 165 -13.62 -6.83 -11.83
N GLU A 166 -13.17 -8.01 -11.39
CA GLU A 166 -13.07 -9.25 -12.19
C GLU A 166 -12.16 -9.12 -13.42
N PHE A 167 -11.36 -8.07 -13.51
CA PHE A 167 -10.19 -7.99 -14.38
C PHE A 167 -8.92 -8.25 -13.58
N LYS A 168 -7.78 -8.36 -14.27
CA LYS A 168 -6.50 -8.44 -13.56
C LYS A 168 -6.27 -7.15 -12.77
N GLY A 169 -6.17 -7.29 -11.44
CA GLY A 169 -5.82 -6.22 -10.52
C GLY A 169 -4.30 -6.12 -10.30
N GLY A 170 -3.92 -5.52 -9.18
CA GLY A 170 -2.53 -5.49 -8.72
C GLY A 170 -2.09 -4.14 -8.17
N THR A 171 -0.81 -3.81 -8.33
CA THR A 171 -0.24 -2.56 -7.86
C THR A 171 -0.58 -1.42 -8.83
N GLY A 172 -1.05 -0.30 -8.30
CA GLY A 172 -1.23 0.93 -9.08
C GLY A 172 -0.75 2.15 -8.29
N THR A 173 -0.36 3.22 -8.98
CA THR A 173 0.11 4.44 -8.34
C THR A 173 -0.28 5.70 -9.13
N SER A 174 -0.38 6.83 -8.44
CA SER A 174 -0.63 8.14 -9.06
C SER A 174 -0.20 9.25 -8.11
N SER A 175 0.13 10.43 -8.63
CA SER A 175 0.43 11.61 -7.82
C SER A 175 -0.29 12.86 -8.33
N ARG A 176 -0.47 13.85 -7.45
CA ARG A 176 -0.96 15.17 -7.79
C ARG A 176 -0.13 16.25 -7.10
N GLN A 177 0.14 17.31 -7.84
CA GLN A 177 0.67 18.57 -7.34
C GLN A 177 -0.50 19.45 -6.89
N ILE A 178 -0.40 20.02 -5.70
CA ILE A 178 -1.40 20.94 -5.14
C ILE A 178 -0.71 22.18 -4.59
N GLU A 179 -1.41 23.32 -4.64
CA GLU A 179 -0.92 24.58 -4.07
C GLU A 179 -1.80 24.97 -2.86
N ILE A 180 -1.18 25.18 -1.72
CA ILE A 180 -1.84 25.61 -0.48
C ILE A 180 -1.03 26.77 0.11
N GLY A 181 -1.66 27.93 0.25
CA GLY A 181 -0.99 29.10 0.85
C GLY A 181 0.25 29.57 0.09
N GLY A 182 0.25 29.44 -1.25
CA GLY A 182 1.40 29.79 -2.10
C GLY A 182 2.56 28.79 -2.06
N GLN A 183 2.39 27.64 -1.39
CA GLN A 183 3.37 26.56 -1.35
C GLN A 183 2.86 25.36 -2.14
N SER A 184 3.77 24.74 -2.90
CA SER A 184 3.47 23.51 -3.65
C SER A 184 3.76 22.28 -2.79
N TYR A 185 2.83 21.32 -2.83
CA TYR A 185 2.95 20.03 -2.17
C TYR A 185 2.58 18.91 -3.14
N THR A 186 3.14 17.73 -2.90
CA THR A 186 2.79 16.50 -3.58
C THR A 186 1.87 15.67 -2.70
N VAL A 187 0.78 15.15 -3.27
CA VAL A 187 -0.03 14.08 -2.67
C VAL A 187 -0.02 12.92 -3.65
N ALA A 188 0.40 11.75 -3.20
CA ALA A 188 0.51 10.59 -4.07
C ALA A 188 0.01 9.33 -3.38
N ALA A 189 -0.44 8.37 -4.18
CA ALA A 189 -1.03 7.13 -3.70
C ALA A 189 -0.38 5.92 -4.37
N LEU A 190 -0.25 4.83 -3.61
CA LEU A 190 0.01 3.48 -4.11
C LEU A 190 -1.11 2.59 -3.59
N VAL A 191 -1.68 1.78 -4.47
CA VAL A 191 -2.76 0.84 -4.15
C VAL A 191 -2.34 -0.58 -4.46
N GLN A 192 -2.81 -1.53 -3.65
CA GLN A 192 -2.91 -2.94 -4.02
C GLN A 192 -4.39 -3.24 -4.22
N ALA A 193 -4.81 -3.28 -5.48
CA ALA A 193 -6.22 -3.36 -5.86
C ALA A 193 -6.63 -4.82 -6.09
N ASN A 194 -7.52 -5.32 -5.24
CA ASN A 194 -8.08 -6.67 -5.30
C ASN A 194 -9.60 -6.68 -5.05
N TYR A 195 -10.34 -5.63 -5.43
CA TYR A 195 -11.72 -5.36 -4.94
C TYR A 195 -12.74 -5.18 -6.07
N GLY A 196 -14.03 -5.25 -5.70
CA GLY A 196 -15.16 -4.94 -6.56
C GLY A 196 -15.54 -6.06 -7.54
N ILE A 197 -16.79 -6.00 -8.04
CA ILE A 197 -17.32 -6.89 -9.08
C ILE A 197 -17.53 -6.15 -10.39
N ARG A 198 -17.52 -6.87 -11.51
CA ARG A 198 -17.56 -6.34 -12.88
C ARG A 198 -18.64 -5.27 -13.06
N PRO A 199 -19.92 -5.47 -12.70
CA PRO A 199 -20.97 -4.48 -12.98
C PRO A 199 -20.79 -3.13 -12.27
N TRP A 200 -19.95 -3.07 -11.24
CA TRP A 200 -19.67 -1.85 -10.49
C TRP A 200 -18.60 -0.98 -11.15
N LEU A 201 -17.74 -1.55 -12.02
CA LEU A 201 -16.61 -0.84 -12.58
C LEU A 201 -17.03 0.43 -13.31
N THR A 202 -16.58 1.55 -12.76
CA THR A 202 -16.77 2.89 -13.31
C THR A 202 -15.42 3.52 -13.61
N ILE A 203 -15.24 4.03 -14.83
CA ILE A 203 -14.04 4.78 -15.23
C ILE A 203 -14.47 6.13 -15.76
N LEU A 204 -14.02 7.21 -15.11
CA LEU A 204 -14.40 8.59 -15.45
C LEU A 204 -15.94 8.77 -15.55
N GLY A 205 -16.69 8.15 -14.63
CA GLY A 205 -18.15 8.20 -14.58
C GLY A 205 -18.86 7.33 -15.63
N ARG A 206 -18.14 6.59 -16.47
CA ARG A 206 -18.72 5.65 -17.43
C ARG A 206 -18.86 4.26 -16.80
N PRO A 207 -20.00 3.56 -16.96
CA PRO A 207 -20.22 2.23 -16.39
C PRO A 207 -19.51 1.15 -17.23
N VAL A 208 -18.18 1.21 -17.31
CA VAL A 208 -17.35 0.33 -18.15
C VAL A 208 -17.62 -1.15 -17.88
N GLY A 209 -17.85 -1.50 -16.62
CA GLY A 209 -18.20 -2.86 -16.21
C GLY A 209 -19.43 -3.44 -16.90
N GLN A 210 -20.45 -2.61 -17.14
CA GLN A 210 -21.68 -3.01 -17.82
C GLN A 210 -21.51 -3.05 -19.35
N LEU A 211 -20.51 -2.32 -19.87
CA LEU A 211 -20.18 -2.30 -21.30
C LEU A 211 -19.29 -3.48 -21.71
N ILE A 212 -18.66 -4.16 -20.75
CA ILE A 212 -17.78 -5.32 -20.96
C ILE A 212 -18.17 -6.44 -19.97
N PRO A 213 -19.38 -7.02 -20.12
CA PRO A 213 -19.93 -7.98 -19.15
C PRO A 213 -19.36 -9.40 -19.28
N GLU A 214 -18.62 -9.69 -20.35
CA GLU A 214 -18.16 -11.05 -20.65
C GLU A 214 -17.12 -11.57 -19.65
N ASP A 215 -17.07 -12.90 -19.52
CA ASP A 215 -16.10 -13.66 -18.71
C ASP A 215 -16.05 -13.23 -17.23
N SER A 216 -17.20 -12.94 -16.63
CA SER A 216 -17.31 -12.70 -15.19
C SER A 216 -16.86 -13.92 -14.38
N LEU A 217 -16.00 -13.70 -13.39
CA LEU A 217 -15.41 -14.70 -12.51
C LEU A 217 -16.26 -14.97 -11.25
N HIS A 218 -16.88 -13.93 -10.68
CA HIS A 218 -17.48 -14.00 -9.34
C HIS A 218 -18.84 -13.32 -9.27
N ALA A 219 -19.84 -13.99 -8.70
CA ALA A 219 -21.17 -13.42 -8.47
C ALA A 219 -21.24 -12.53 -7.22
N THR A 220 -20.27 -12.67 -6.30
CA THR A 220 -20.23 -11.98 -5.01
C THR A 220 -18.90 -11.28 -4.80
N GLU A 221 -18.94 -10.10 -4.19
CA GLU A 221 -17.73 -9.36 -3.84
C GLU A 221 -17.04 -10.01 -2.64
N MET A 222 -15.73 -10.27 -2.80
CA MET A 222 -14.86 -10.97 -1.86
C MET A 222 -13.45 -10.36 -1.85
N GLY A 223 -13.34 -9.15 -2.38
CA GLY A 223 -12.07 -8.53 -2.70
C GLY A 223 -11.52 -7.72 -1.54
N LEU A 224 -10.36 -7.08 -1.69
CA LEU A 224 -9.68 -6.31 -0.64
C LEU A 224 -8.93 -5.14 -1.30
N ILE A 225 -8.77 -4.02 -0.61
CA ILE A 225 -7.89 -2.95 -1.11
C ILE A 225 -7.10 -2.28 0.02
N ILE A 226 -5.80 -2.19 -0.20
CA ILE A 226 -4.89 -1.35 0.57
C ILE A 226 -4.59 -0.09 -0.23
N VAL A 227 -4.79 1.08 0.40
CA VAL A 227 -4.38 2.38 -0.15
C VAL A 227 -3.38 3.04 0.78
N ILE A 228 -2.18 3.32 0.27
CA ILE A 228 -1.16 4.11 0.96
C ILE A 228 -1.08 5.48 0.30
N VAL A 229 -1.28 6.54 1.07
CA VAL A 229 -1.15 7.92 0.63
C VAL A 229 0.11 8.54 1.25
N ALA A 230 0.97 9.12 0.43
CA ALA A 230 2.14 9.87 0.86
C ALA A 230 1.96 11.35 0.53
N THR A 231 2.52 12.23 1.36
CA THR A 231 2.61 13.67 1.06
C THR A 231 3.83 14.30 1.71
N ASP A 232 4.30 15.40 1.14
CA ASP A 232 5.31 16.29 1.75
C ASP A 232 4.69 17.48 2.50
N ALA A 233 3.34 17.55 2.60
CA ALA A 233 2.65 18.55 3.39
C ALA A 233 2.82 18.30 4.91
N PRO A 234 3.10 19.34 5.73
CA PRO A 234 3.34 19.21 7.17
C PRO A 234 2.04 19.01 7.95
N LEU A 235 1.56 17.76 7.97
CA LEU A 235 0.29 17.38 8.58
C LEU A 235 0.49 16.59 9.89
N SER A 236 -0.39 16.84 10.86
CA SER A 236 -0.48 16.03 12.09
C SER A 236 -1.09 14.65 11.82
N GLY A 237 -0.90 13.69 12.72
CA GLY A 237 -1.52 12.36 12.63
C GLY A 237 -3.06 12.40 12.52
N LEU A 238 -3.71 13.33 13.23
CA LEU A 238 -5.17 13.55 13.11
C LEU A 238 -5.56 14.00 11.70
N SER A 239 -4.79 14.93 11.11
CA SER A 239 -5.04 15.42 9.75
C SER A 239 -4.79 14.32 8.73
N LEU A 240 -3.74 13.51 8.91
CA LEU A 240 -3.44 12.37 8.05
C LEU A 240 -4.51 11.27 8.14
N ARG A 241 -5.13 11.05 9.30
CA ARG A 241 -6.30 10.19 9.41
C ARG A 241 -7.48 10.73 8.58
N GLN A 242 -7.65 12.04 8.49
CA GLN A 242 -8.65 12.65 7.61
C GLN A 242 -8.29 12.49 6.12
N VAL A 243 -7.01 12.58 5.77
CA VAL A 243 -6.52 12.30 4.41
C VAL A 243 -6.79 10.84 4.04
N ALA A 244 -6.43 9.88 4.91
CA ALA A 244 -6.69 8.45 4.70
C ALA A 244 -8.18 8.17 4.44
N LYS A 245 -9.10 8.81 5.18
CA LYS A 245 -10.55 8.73 4.93
C LYS A 245 -10.98 9.12 3.52
N ARG A 246 -10.26 10.06 2.87
CA ARG A 246 -10.62 10.51 1.52
C ARG A 246 -10.36 9.43 0.46
N ALA A 247 -9.53 8.43 0.73
CA ALA A 247 -9.34 7.29 -0.16
C ALA A 247 -10.64 6.50 -0.39
N ALA A 248 -11.58 6.48 0.59
CA ALA A 248 -12.92 5.90 0.42
C ALA A 248 -13.68 6.52 -0.76
N ILE A 249 -13.62 7.86 -0.89
CA ILE A 249 -14.25 8.58 -2.01
C ILE A 249 -13.55 8.22 -3.32
N GLY A 250 -12.23 8.03 -3.28
CA GLY A 250 -11.43 7.62 -4.43
C GLY A 250 -11.87 6.25 -4.98
N ILE A 251 -11.92 5.22 -4.12
CA ILE A 251 -12.37 3.88 -4.55
C ILE A 251 -13.85 3.88 -4.93
N GLY A 252 -14.69 4.66 -4.25
CA GLY A 252 -16.11 4.81 -4.59
C GLY A 252 -16.35 5.42 -5.97
N ARG A 253 -15.44 6.25 -6.48
CA ARG A 253 -15.47 6.73 -7.87
C ARG A 253 -15.17 5.64 -8.91
N GLY A 254 -14.50 4.57 -8.50
CA GLY A 254 -14.38 3.33 -9.28
C GLY A 254 -15.68 2.50 -9.28
N GLY A 255 -16.64 2.87 -8.43
CA GLY A 255 -18.01 2.35 -8.39
C GLY A 255 -18.27 1.31 -7.30
N THR A 256 -17.28 0.94 -6.48
CA THR A 256 -17.54 0.03 -5.34
C THR A 256 -18.39 0.74 -4.27
N PRO A 257 -19.38 0.07 -3.66
CA PRO A 257 -20.06 0.56 -2.46
C PRO A 257 -19.34 0.19 -1.16
N GLY A 258 -18.21 -0.53 -1.22
CA GLY A 258 -17.56 -1.13 -0.05
C GLY A 258 -18.24 -2.44 0.35
N GLY A 259 -17.88 -3.55 -0.31
CA GLY A 259 -18.50 -4.85 -0.09
C GLY A 259 -18.31 -5.37 1.34
N ASN A 260 -19.24 -6.19 1.85
CA ASN A 260 -19.16 -6.75 3.20
C ASN A 260 -17.88 -7.55 3.44
N ASN A 261 -17.48 -8.35 2.45
CA ASN A 261 -16.27 -9.16 2.53
C ASN A 261 -15.02 -8.36 2.18
N SER A 262 -15.16 -7.09 1.82
CA SER A 262 -14.05 -6.24 1.43
C SER A 262 -13.33 -5.63 2.60
N GLY A 263 -12.08 -6.02 2.84
CA GLY A 263 -11.22 -5.28 3.73
C GLY A 263 -10.64 -4.06 3.01
N ASP A 264 -11.16 -2.90 3.37
CA ASP A 264 -10.86 -1.61 2.75
C ASP A 264 -10.10 -0.75 3.77
N ILE A 265 -8.77 -0.86 3.75
CA ILE A 265 -7.88 -0.23 4.73
C ILE A 265 -6.98 0.81 4.04
N PHE A 266 -7.00 2.02 4.57
CA PHE A 266 -6.22 3.14 4.03
C PHE A 266 -5.30 3.72 5.10
N MET A 267 -4.08 4.08 4.70
CA MET A 267 -3.12 4.79 5.54
C MET A 267 -2.59 6.00 4.77
N ALA A 268 -2.39 7.10 5.48
CA ALA A 268 -1.69 8.26 4.96
C ALA A 268 -0.48 8.58 5.84
N PHE A 269 0.63 9.02 5.25
CA PHE A 269 1.80 9.52 5.98
C PHE A 269 2.37 10.78 5.36
N SER A 270 3.12 11.55 6.16
CA SER A 270 3.84 12.75 5.71
C SER A 270 5.36 12.59 5.82
N THR A 271 6.09 12.98 4.78
CA THR A 271 7.56 13.07 4.79
C THR A 271 8.08 14.41 5.31
N ALA A 272 7.21 15.37 5.63
CA ALA A 272 7.58 16.60 6.33
C ALA A 272 8.04 16.31 7.78
N ASN A 273 8.52 17.34 8.48
CA ASN A 273 8.86 17.29 9.91
C ASN A 273 9.80 16.12 10.27
N ALA A 274 10.88 15.95 9.50
CA ALA A 274 11.89 14.95 9.81
C ALA A 274 12.51 15.24 11.19
N GLY A 275 12.68 14.19 12.00
CA GLY A 275 13.22 14.29 13.35
C GLY A 275 13.72 12.95 13.85
N SER A 276 14.27 12.92 15.06
CA SER A 276 14.62 11.68 15.76
C SER A 276 13.35 10.98 16.27
N VAL A 277 13.46 9.67 16.52
CA VAL A 277 12.43 8.95 17.28
C VAL A 277 12.28 9.63 18.65
N PRO A 278 11.05 9.96 19.10
CA PRO A 278 10.80 10.54 20.42
C PRO A 278 11.25 9.67 21.59
#